data_AF-A0A3D1QD77-F1
#
_entry.id   AF-A0A3D1QD77-F1
#
_cell.length_a   1.000
_cell.length_b   1.000
_cell.length_c   1.000
_cell.angle_alpha   90.00
_cell.angle_beta   90.00
_cell.angle_gamma   90.00
#
_symmetry.space_group_name_H-M   'P 1'
#
loop_
_entity.id
_entity.type
_entity.pdbx_description
1 polymer ?
#
loop_
_entity_poly.entity_id
_entity_poly.type
_entity_poly.pdbx_seq_one_letter_code
_entity_poly.pdbx_strand_id
1 'polypeptide(L)' 'MKTTQLPNRLIDEKSPYLLQHAYNPVKWYPWGEEAFNKAEQENKPVFLSIGYSTCHWCHV' A
#
# COMPACT_ATOMS: atom_id res chain seq x y z
N MET A 1 -11.59 13.19 17.46
CA MET A 1 -10.27 12.76 17.96
C MET A 1 -9.41 12.44 16.74
N LYS A 2 -8.34 13.20 16.48
CA LYS A 2 -7.41 12.89 15.38
C LYS A 2 -6.50 11.76 15.85
N THR A 3 -6.79 10.52 15.45
CA THR A 3 -5.82 9.44 15.53
C THR A 3 -4.64 9.83 14.65
N THR A 4 -3.45 9.99 15.23
CA THR A 4 -2.19 10.05 14.48
C THR A 4 -2.06 8.74 13.71
N GLN A 5 -2.51 8.72 12.45
CA GLN A 5 -2.33 7.56 11.59
C GLN A 5 -0.84 7.44 11.29
N LEU A 6 -0.25 6.33 11.72
CA LEU A 6 1.09 5.94 11.30
C LEU A 6 1.03 5.59 9.81
N PRO A 7 1.91 6.17 8.97
CA PRO A 7 1.94 5.79 7.57
C PRO A 7 2.45 4.35 7.41
N ASN A 8 1.99 3.68 6.36
CA ASN A 8 2.59 2.47 5.82
C ASN A 8 3.76 2.83 4.87
N ARG A 9 4.35 1.82 4.23
CA ARG A 9 5.57 1.99 3.40
C ARG A 9 5.37 2.84 2.16
N LEU A 10 4.12 3.06 1.72
CA LEU A 10 3.86 3.89 0.55
C LEU A 10 4.19 5.37 0.77
N ILE A 11 4.54 5.79 1.99
CA ILE A 11 4.98 7.16 2.29
C ILE A 11 6.29 7.53 1.59
N ASP A 12 7.11 6.54 1.23
CA ASP A 12 8.40 6.75 0.56
C ASP A 12 8.29 6.69 -0.97
N GLU A 13 7.08 6.46 -1.51
CA GLU A 13 6.84 6.40 -2.95
C GLU A 13 6.75 7.78 -3.60
N LYS A 14 7.12 7.87 -4.88
CA LYS A 14 7.01 9.13 -5.64
C LYS A 14 5.64 9.31 -6.29
N SER A 15 4.88 8.22 -6.47
CA SER A 15 3.59 8.25 -7.16
C SER A 15 2.53 8.93 -6.29
N PRO A 16 1.87 10.00 -6.77
CA PRO A 16 0.78 10.64 -6.03
C PRO A 16 -0.36 9.67 -5.68
N TYR A 17 -0.62 8.69 -6.56
CA TYR A 17 -1.64 7.65 -6.32
C TYR A 17 -1.26 6.77 -5.13
N LEU A 18 0.00 6.34 -5.03
CA LEU A 18 0.45 5.50 -3.92
C LEU A 18 0.50 6.29 -2.59
N LEU A 19 0.94 7.55 -2.64
CA LEU A 19 0.98 8.44 -1.47
C LEU A 19 -0.40 8.68 -0.87
N GLN A 20 -1.47 8.72 -1.68
CA GLN A 20 -2.85 8.83 -1.18
C GLN A 20 -3.25 7.61 -0.32
N HIS A 21 -2.62 6.45 -0.51
CA HIS A 21 -2.86 5.23 0.27
C HIS A 21 -1.88 5.05 1.45
N ALA A 22 -0.94 5.98 1.67
CA ALA A 22 0.10 5.86 2.68
C ALA A 22 -0.44 5.81 4.12
N TYR A 23 -1.60 6.40 4.40
CA TYR A 23 -2.21 6.42 5.74
C TYR A 23 -3.38 5.44 5.89
N ASN A 24 -3.64 4.61 4.88
CA ASN A 24 -4.67 3.58 4.97
C ASN A 24 -4.32 2.55 6.06
N PRO A 25 -5.32 1.96 6.73
CA PRO A 25 -5.09 0.99 7.81
C PRO A 25 -4.44 -0.31 7.31
N VAL A 26 -4.55 -0.60 6.01
CA VAL A 26 -3.83 -1.70 5.37
C VAL A 26 -2.35 -1.34 5.32
N LYS A 27 -1.49 -2.24 5.81
CA LYS A 27 -0.03 -2.10 5.78
C LYS A 27 0.49 -2.41 4.38
N TRP A 28 0.20 -1.53 3.42
CA TRP A 28 0.64 -1.67 2.04
C TRP A 28 2.18 -1.70 1.94
N TYR A 29 2.64 -2.48 0.97
CA TYR A 29 4.02 -2.52 0.48
C TYR A 29 3.99 -2.06 -0.97
N PRO A 30 4.99 -1.28 -1.43
CA PRO A 30 5.19 -1.12 -2.86
C PRO A 30 5.61 -2.45 -3.49
N TRP A 31 5.55 -2.53 -4.81
CA TRP A 31 6.02 -3.71 -5.53
C TRP A 31 7.54 -3.87 -5.34
N GLY A 32 7.97 -5.03 -4.82
CA GLY A 32 9.39 -5.32 -4.62
C GLY A 32 9.62 -6.59 -3.80
N GLU A 33 10.87 -7.02 -3.73
CA GLU A 33 11.27 -8.28 -3.07
C GLU A 33 10.90 -8.31 -1.58
N GLU A 34 10.89 -7.16 -0.87
CA GLU A 34 10.52 -7.11 0.56
C GLU A 34 9.12 -7.69 0.81
N ALA A 35 8.15 -7.41 -0.08
CA ALA A 35 6.79 -7.88 0.05
C ALA A 35 6.70 -9.41 -0.12
N PHE A 36 7.43 -9.97 -1.10
CA PHE A 36 7.44 -11.40 -1.38
C PHE A 36 8.23 -12.19 -0.35
N ASN A 37 9.40 -11.71 0.06
CA ASN A 37 10.20 -12.34 1.11
C ASN A 37 9.41 -12.42 2.43
N LYS A 38 8.66 -11.38 2.75
CA LYS A 38 7.76 -11.39 3.92
C LYS A 38 6.61 -12.39 3.77
N ALA A 39 5.99 -12.45 2.60
CA ALA A 39 4.90 -13.38 2.32
C ALA A 39 5.36 -14.85 2.46
N GLU A 40 6.55 -15.17 1.96
CA GLU A 40 7.18 -16.49 2.11
C GLU A 40 7.49 -16.80 3.58
N GLN A 41 8.16 -15.88 4.30
CA GLN A 41 8.50 -16.05 5.72
C GLN A 41 7.27 -16.25 6.61
N GLU A 42 6.20 -15.51 6.36
CA GLU A 42 4.97 -15.61 7.13
C GLU A 42 4.01 -16.70 6.62
N ASN A 43 4.36 -17.40 5.53
CA ASN A 43 3.51 -18.35 4.81
C ASN A 43 2.10 -17.79 4.54
N LYS A 44 2.05 -16.58 3.97
CA LYS A 44 0.81 -15.87 3.63
C LYS A 44 0.75 -15.58 2.12
N PRO A 45 -0.44 -15.63 1.50
CA PRO A 45 -0.59 -15.21 0.11
C PRO A 45 -0.37 -13.70 -0.05
N VAL A 46 0.03 -13.28 -1.25
CA VAL A 46 0.13 -11.87 -1.64
C VAL A 46 -1.20 -11.40 -2.23
N PHE A 47 -1.77 -10.33 -1.67
CA PHE A 47 -2.89 -9.61 -2.29
C PHE A 47 -2.33 -8.45 -3.11
N LEU A 48 -2.42 -8.56 -4.44
CA LEU A 48 -1.95 -7.53 -5.37
C LEU A 48 -3.11 -6.63 -5.80
N SER A 49 -3.01 -5.34 -5.47
CA SER A 49 -3.93 -4.30 -5.94
C SER A 49 -3.22 -3.39 -6.94
N ILE A 50 -3.80 -3.21 -8.13
CA ILE A 50 -3.25 -2.37 -9.20
C ILE A 50 -4.29 -1.31 -9.57
N GLY A 51 -3.86 -0.06 -9.63
CA GLY A 51 -4.71 1.07 -10.00
C GLY A 51 -3.89 2.27 -10.46
N TYR A 52 -4.58 3.36 -10.77
CA TYR A 52 -3.98 4.62 -11.25
C TYR A 52 -4.86 5.82 -10.86
N SER A 53 -4.27 7.02 -10.86
CA SER A 53 -4.88 8.24 -10.30
C SER A 53 -6.16 8.73 -10.98
N THR A 54 -6.47 8.30 -12.20
CA THR A 54 -7.69 8.68 -12.93
C THR A 54 -8.67 7.52 -13.12
N CYS A 55 -8.48 6.43 -12.40
CA CYS A 55 -9.37 5.27 -12.40
C CYS A 55 -10.60 5.54 -11.53
N HIS A 56 -11.81 5.64 -12.11
CA HIS A 56 -13.03 5.89 -11.35
C HIS A 56 -13.23 4.87 -10.21
N TRP A 57 -13.17 3.58 -10.54
CA TRP A 57 -13.40 2.47 -9.60
C TRP A 57 -12.29 2.24 -8.58
N CYS A 58 -11.14 2.93 -8.71
CA CYS A 58 -10.06 2.83 -7.75
C CYS A 58 -10.22 3.83 -6.58
N HIS A 59 -11.14 4.80 -6.72
CA HIS A 59 -11.42 5.83 -5.72
C HIS A 59 -12.81 5.71 -5.09
N VAL A 60 -13.71 4.92 -5.69
CA VAL A 60 -15.08 4.66 -5.21
C VAL A 60 -15.08 3.65 -4.09
#